data_AF-A0A813PA38-F1
#
_entry.id   AF-A0A813PA38-F1
#
_cell.length_a   1.000
_cell.length_b   1.000
_cell.length_c   1.000
_cell.angle_alpha   90.00
_cell.angle_beta   90.00
_cell.angle_gamma   90.00
#
_symmetry.space_group_name_H-M   'P 1'
#
loop_
_entity.id
_entity.type
_entity.pdbx_description
1 polymer ?
#
loop_
_entity_poly.entity_id
_entity_poly.type
_entity_poly.pdbx_seq_one_letter_code
_entity_poly.pdbx_strand_id
1 'polypeptide(L)'
;MVAGSGKTYAAGGHHSSHVDVGKGATTYPDRFPNSCQFRIPDWRSYKVDGIPELESHRSKLSNKGLRDPWIRNQVWLFDPKVGAYPTWRISLRTAFFGLRYAMVALATCLITEKLLEKAFPPFHGHIHLYNPDKPHSHDHHTDQHH
;
A
#
# COMPACT_ATOMS: atom_id res chain seq x y z
N MET A 1 -0.87 21.69 78.94
CA MET A 1 -0.93 22.17 77.55
C MET A 1 -0.07 21.24 76.70
N VAL A 2 -0.65 20.60 75.66
CA VAL A 2 -0.09 20.09 74.36
C VAL A 2 1.26 19.32 74.42
N ALA A 3 1.56 18.16 73.83
CA ALA A 3 1.07 17.24 72.78
C ALA A 3 1.71 15.85 73.11
N GLY A 4 1.30 14.70 72.56
CA GLY A 4 1.33 14.37 71.15
C GLY A 4 1.13 12.86 70.94
N SER A 5 0.45 12.52 69.85
CA SER A 5 0.09 11.17 69.43
C SER A 5 1.28 10.46 68.77
N GLY A 6 1.74 9.35 69.36
CA GLY A 6 2.73 8.47 68.76
C GLY A 6 2.05 7.39 67.92
N LYS A 7 2.23 7.43 66.59
CA LYS A 7 1.88 6.32 65.68
C LYS A 7 3.09 5.40 65.56
N THR A 8 2.95 4.15 65.99
CA THR A 8 3.91 3.08 65.74
C THR A 8 3.67 2.51 64.34
N TYR A 9 4.73 2.36 63.54
CA TYR A 9 4.68 1.68 62.25
C TYR A 9 5.23 0.28 62.42
N ALA A 10 4.40 -0.73 62.15
CA ALA A 10 4.79 -2.13 62.16
C ALA A 10 5.54 -2.50 60.87
N ALA A 11 6.65 -3.20 61.02
CA ALA A 11 7.49 -3.71 59.95
C ALA A 11 6.73 -4.72 59.07
N GLY A 12 6.59 -4.42 57.78
CA GLY A 12 6.10 -5.35 56.77
C GLY A 12 7.27 -6.06 56.09
N GLY A 13 7.35 -7.37 56.27
CA GLY A 13 8.44 -8.23 55.82
C GLY A 13 8.60 -8.34 54.30
N HIS A 14 9.85 -8.54 53.89
CA HIS A 14 10.26 -8.81 52.52
C HIS A 14 9.79 -10.21 52.09
N HIS A 15 8.77 -10.29 51.23
CA HIS A 15 8.47 -11.51 50.48
C HIS A 15 9.16 -11.43 49.11
N SER A 16 10.34 -12.06 49.01
CA SER A 16 11.01 -12.32 47.74
C SER A 16 10.31 -13.51 47.07
N SER A 17 9.37 -13.24 46.17
CA SER A 17 8.78 -14.28 45.32
C SER A 17 9.70 -14.54 44.13
N HIS A 18 10.46 -15.63 44.24
CA HIS A 18 11.15 -16.29 43.14
C HIS A 18 10.13 -16.65 42.05
N VAL A 19 10.23 -16.00 40.87
CA VAL A 19 9.37 -16.29 39.72
C VAL A 19 10.07 -17.35 38.87
N ASP A 20 9.50 -18.55 38.85
CA ASP A 20 9.94 -19.64 38.00
C ASP A 20 9.89 -19.25 36.51
N VAL A 21 11.07 -19.31 35.88
CA VAL A 21 11.26 -19.02 34.46
C VAL A 21 10.79 -20.24 33.66
N GLY A 22 9.48 -20.36 33.48
CA GLY A 22 8.85 -21.45 32.74
C GLY A 22 7.76 -20.94 31.80
N LYS A 23 8.08 -20.85 30.51
CA LYS A 23 7.15 -20.74 29.37
C LYS A 23 6.21 -19.51 29.34
N GLY A 24 6.71 -18.44 28.73
CA GLY A 24 6.07 -17.85 27.55
C GLY A 24 4.64 -17.30 27.66
N ALA A 25 4.47 -16.18 28.36
CA ALA A 25 3.57 -15.11 27.96
C ALA A 25 3.91 -13.86 28.79
N THR A 26 4.53 -12.85 28.19
CA THR A 26 4.66 -11.53 28.81
C THR A 26 3.30 -10.84 28.72
N THR A 27 2.32 -11.32 29.48
CA THR A 27 1.05 -10.62 29.68
C THR A 27 1.35 -9.50 30.65
N TYR A 28 1.17 -8.23 30.23
CA TYR A 28 1.15 -7.13 31.19
C TYR A 28 -0.01 -7.40 32.16
N PRO A 29 0.23 -7.56 33.47
CA PRO A 29 -0.87 -7.67 34.40
C PRO A 29 -1.65 -6.34 34.39
N ASP A 30 -2.89 -6.45 33.95
CA ASP A 30 -4.04 -5.78 34.56
C ASP A 30 -4.22 -4.26 34.37
N ARG A 31 -3.53 -3.61 33.42
CA ARG A 31 -3.81 -2.18 33.12
C ARG A 31 -5.07 -1.96 32.27
N PHE A 32 -5.43 -2.91 31.42
CA PHE A 32 -6.54 -2.77 30.48
C PHE A 32 -7.42 -4.02 30.53
N PRO A 33 -8.58 -3.97 31.22
CA PRO A 33 -9.41 -5.16 31.48
C PRO A 33 -9.99 -5.81 30.21
N ASN A 34 -9.95 -5.09 29.08
CA ASN A 34 -10.51 -5.54 27.80
C ASN A 34 -9.46 -5.54 26.66
N SER A 35 -8.16 -5.59 26.97
CA SER A 35 -7.14 -5.62 25.92
C SER A 35 -7.16 -6.96 25.20
N CYS A 36 -7.39 -6.94 23.89
CA CYS A 36 -7.06 -8.06 23.02
C CYS A 36 -5.65 -8.52 23.38
N GLN A 37 -5.48 -9.79 23.75
CA GLN A 37 -4.19 -10.35 24.19
C GLN A 37 -3.19 -10.32 23.04
N PHE A 38 -2.56 -9.16 22.84
CA PHE A 38 -1.51 -8.98 21.86
C PHE A 38 -0.26 -9.67 22.39
N ARG A 39 0.10 -10.81 21.80
CA ARG A 39 1.33 -11.52 22.13
C ARG A 39 2.50 -10.79 21.50
N ILE A 40 3.26 -10.09 22.32
CA ILE A 40 4.50 -9.43 21.90
C ILE A 40 5.47 -10.50 21.37
N PRO A 41 6.03 -10.33 20.16
CA PRO A 41 7.01 -11.27 19.62
C PRO A 41 8.27 -11.32 20.48
N ASP A 42 8.94 -12.47 20.51
CA ASP A 42 10.20 -12.63 21.26
C ASP A 42 11.27 -11.68 20.69
N TRP A 43 11.86 -10.84 21.55
CA TRP A 43 12.84 -9.84 21.15
C TRP A 43 14.10 -10.46 20.51
N ARG A 44 14.38 -11.74 20.79
CA ARG A 44 15.54 -12.47 20.25
C ARG A 44 15.42 -12.75 18.76
N SER A 45 14.22 -12.66 18.18
CA SER A 45 14.02 -12.84 16.75
C SER A 45 14.56 -11.67 15.91
N TYR A 46 14.70 -10.48 16.51
CA TYR A 46 15.24 -9.30 15.82
C TYR A 46 16.77 -9.42 15.73
N LYS A 47 17.25 -10.04 14.66
CA LYS A 47 18.68 -10.14 14.35
C LYS A 47 19.04 -9.15 13.24
N VAL A 48 20.24 -8.60 13.32
CA VAL A 48 20.76 -7.64 12.33
C VAL A 48 21.26 -8.35 11.08
N ASP A 49 21.69 -9.61 11.24
CA ASP A 49 22.28 -10.42 10.18
C ASP A 49 21.24 -10.72 9.10
N GLY A 50 21.64 -10.59 7.83
CA GLY A 50 20.79 -10.81 6.66
C GLY A 50 20.06 -9.56 6.13
N ILE A 51 20.26 -8.39 6.75
CA ILE A 51 19.68 -7.12 6.29
C ILE A 51 20.81 -6.23 5.74
N PRO A 52 20.93 -6.09 4.41
CA PRO A 52 22.09 -5.48 3.77
C PRO A 52 22.28 -4.00 4.16
N GLU A 53 21.19 -3.26 4.40
CA GLU A 53 21.24 -1.85 4.82
C GLU A 53 21.84 -1.70 6.22
N LEU A 54 21.43 -2.55 7.17
CA LEU A 54 21.93 -2.52 8.54
C LEU A 54 23.36 -3.08 8.63
N GLU A 55 23.70 -4.11 7.85
CA GLU A 55 25.07 -4.60 7.76
C GLU A 55 26.02 -3.55 7.16
N SER A 56 25.58 -2.83 6.12
CA SER A 56 26.31 -1.69 5.57
C SER A 56 26.51 -0.59 6.60
N HIS A 57 25.47 -0.26 7.37
CA HIS A 57 25.55 0.74 8.44
C HIS A 57 26.55 0.30 9.53
N ARG A 58 26.44 -0.94 10.01
CA ARG A 58 27.38 -1.52 10.98
C ARG A 58 28.83 -1.45 10.48
N SER A 59 29.05 -1.79 9.21
CA SER A 59 30.37 -1.77 8.57
C SER A 59 30.94 -0.35 8.46
N LYS A 60 30.10 0.63 8.09
CA LYS A 60 30.49 2.04 8.02
C LYS A 60 30.85 2.61 9.39
N LEU A 61 30.15 2.20 10.44
CA LEU A 61 30.46 2.61 11.81
C LEU A 61 31.72 1.92 12.34
N SER A 62 31.89 0.62 12.08
CA SER A 62 33.08 -0.11 12.50
C SER A 62 34.35 0.44 11.83
N ASN A 63 34.26 0.89 10.58
CA ASN A 63 35.37 1.57 9.89
C ASN A 63 35.79 2.88 10.59
N LYS A 64 34.90 3.48 11.38
CA LYS A 64 35.17 4.66 12.21
C LYS A 64 35.53 4.30 13.66
N GLY A 65 35.56 3.01 14.01
CA GLY A 65 35.75 2.53 15.38
C GLY A 65 34.50 2.70 16.28
N LEU A 66 33.33 2.97 15.71
CA LEU A 66 32.07 3.17 16.44
C LEU A 66 31.17 1.92 16.36
N ARG A 67 30.33 1.73 17.38
CA ARG A 67 29.29 0.71 17.42
C ARG A 67 27.96 1.32 17.85
N ASP A 68 26.92 1.17 17.04
CA ASP A 68 25.56 1.60 17.40
C ASP A 68 24.87 0.56 18.30
N PRO A 69 24.51 0.90 19.56
CA PRO A 69 23.80 -0.01 20.45
C PRO A 69 22.33 -0.22 20.05
N TRP A 70 21.74 0.68 19.26
CA TRP A 70 20.33 0.67 18.88
C TRP A 70 20.04 -0.01 17.54
N ILE A 71 21.07 -0.51 16.85
CA ILE A 71 20.93 -1.09 15.52
C ILE A 71 19.90 -2.23 15.46
N ARG A 72 19.79 -3.03 16.53
CA ARG A 72 18.80 -4.12 16.63
C ARG A 72 17.36 -3.61 16.68
N ASN A 73 17.14 -2.42 17.26
CA ASN A 73 15.82 -1.81 17.32
C ASN A 73 15.33 -1.38 15.94
N GLN A 74 16.20 -1.20 14.95
CA GLN A 74 15.79 -0.79 13.60
C GLN A 74 15.40 -1.97 12.71
N VAL A 75 15.65 -3.21 13.15
CA VAL A 75 15.41 -4.44 12.38
C VAL A 75 13.96 -4.57 11.92
N TRP A 76 12.99 -4.20 12.77
CA TRP A 76 11.56 -4.33 12.44
C TRP A 76 11.14 -3.49 11.22
N LEU A 77 11.85 -2.40 10.93
CA LEU A 77 11.57 -1.55 9.78
C LEU A 77 11.89 -2.26 8.47
N PHE A 78 12.92 -3.09 8.46
CA PHE A 78 13.38 -3.82 7.29
C PHE A 78 12.72 -5.20 7.14
N ASP A 79 11.83 -5.58 8.07
CA ASP A 79 11.08 -6.84 7.96
C ASP A 79 10.13 -6.77 6.75
N PRO A 80 10.25 -7.68 5.76
CA PRO A 80 9.38 -7.72 4.59
C PRO A 80 7.88 -7.80 4.93
N LYS A 81 7.54 -8.35 6.11
CA LYS A 81 6.15 -8.49 6.57
C LYS A 81 5.50 -7.16 6.95
N VAL A 82 6.30 -6.17 7.34
CA VAL A 82 5.81 -4.87 7.80
C VAL A 82 5.67 -3.88 6.64
N GLY A 83 6.28 -4.18 5.48
CA GLY A 83 6.08 -3.42 4.23
C GLY A 83 6.67 -2.01 4.27
N ALA A 84 7.53 -1.69 5.23
CA ALA A 84 7.91 -0.31 5.55
C ALA A 84 8.99 0.30 4.63
N TYR A 85 9.41 -0.39 3.58
CA TYR A 85 10.38 0.11 2.61
C TYR A 85 9.76 0.11 1.19
N PRO A 86 9.39 1.28 0.65
CA PRO A 86 9.00 1.38 -0.75
C PRO A 86 10.24 1.17 -1.61
N THR A 87 10.47 -0.07 -2.05
CA THR A 87 11.42 -0.34 -3.13
C THR A 87 10.97 0.42 -4.37
N TRP A 88 11.92 0.86 -5.21
CA TRP A 88 11.62 1.34 -6.57
C TRP A 88 10.69 0.38 -7.34
N ARG A 89 10.86 -0.94 -7.13
CA ARG A 89 10.03 -1.97 -7.77
C ARG A 89 8.56 -1.95 -7.29
N ILE A 90 8.33 -1.73 -6.01
CA ILE A 90 6.99 -1.58 -5.43
C ILE A 90 6.37 -0.27 -5.91
N SER A 91 7.13 0.83 -5.93
CA SER A 91 6.66 2.12 -6.45
C SER A 91 6.25 2.03 -7.92
N LEU A 92 7.06 1.39 -8.77
CA LEU A 92 6.70 1.12 -10.16
C LEU A 92 5.46 0.23 -10.27
N ARG A 93 5.40 -0.86 -9.49
CA ARG A 93 4.25 -1.76 -9.51
C ARG A 93 2.97 -1.04 -9.14
N THR A 94 2.99 -0.17 -8.13
CA THR A 94 1.83 0.63 -7.72
C THR A 94 1.46 1.65 -8.80
N ALA A 95 2.44 2.33 -9.40
CA ALA A 95 2.21 3.28 -10.48
C ALA A 95 1.60 2.63 -11.73
N PHE A 96 2.03 1.42 -12.09
CA PHE A 96 1.60 0.71 -13.31
C PHE A 96 0.54 -0.37 -13.08
N PHE A 97 0.01 -0.54 -11.86
CA PHE A 97 -0.99 -1.57 -11.57
C PHE A 97 -2.28 -1.37 -12.39
N GLY A 98 -2.64 -0.11 -12.66
CA GLY A 98 -3.80 0.27 -13.48
C GLY A 98 -3.58 0.14 -14.98
N LEU A 99 -2.32 0.09 -15.44
CA LEU A 99 -2.00 0.14 -16.87
C LEU A 99 -2.62 -1.03 -17.63
N ARG A 100 -2.56 -2.25 -17.09
CA ARG A 100 -3.17 -3.43 -17.72
C ARG A 100 -4.68 -3.29 -17.94
N TYR A 101 -5.38 -2.67 -16.98
CA TYR A 101 -6.83 -2.45 -17.07
C TYR A 101 -7.15 -1.33 -18.06
N ALA A 102 -6.34 -0.26 -18.07
CA ALA A 102 -6.47 0.82 -19.03
C ALA A 102 -6.29 0.31 -20.47
N MET A 103 -5.33 -0.58 -20.72
CA MET A 103 -5.13 -1.18 -22.05
C MET A 103 -6.33 -2.01 -22.52
N VAL A 104 -6.96 -2.78 -21.62
CA VAL A 104 -8.18 -3.55 -21.94
C VAL A 104 -9.35 -2.61 -22.23
N ALA A 105 -9.57 -1.58 -21.41
CA ALA A 105 -10.63 -0.61 -21.63
C ALA A 105 -10.46 0.16 -22.96
N LEU A 106 -9.22 0.56 -23.27
CA LEU A 106 -8.87 1.21 -24.52
C LEU A 106 -9.18 0.30 -25.73
N ALA A 107 -8.73 -0.95 -25.69
CA ALA A 107 -8.98 -1.91 -26.77
C ALA A 107 -10.48 -2.13 -26.99
N THR A 108 -11.24 -2.31 -25.91
CA THR A 108 -12.71 -2.45 -25.98
C THR A 108 -13.37 -1.23 -26.60
N CYS A 109 -12.93 -0.02 -26.24
CA CYS A 109 -13.45 1.23 -26.80
C CYS A 109 -13.24 1.28 -28.32
N LEU A 110 -12.00 1.03 -28.79
CA LEU A 110 -11.66 1.04 -30.21
C LEU A 110 -12.42 -0.04 -31.00
N ILE A 111 -12.58 -1.24 -30.44
CA ILE A 111 -13.35 -2.31 -31.07
C ILE A 111 -14.82 -1.89 -31.20
N THR A 112 -15.39 -1.31 -30.15
CA THR A 112 -16.79 -0.86 -30.13
C THR A 112 -17.03 0.23 -31.16
N GLU A 113 -16.13 1.21 -31.25
CA GLU A 113 -16.17 2.26 -32.27
C GLU A 113 -16.19 1.66 -33.68
N LYS A 114 -15.29 0.72 -33.98
CA LYS A 114 -15.22 0.07 -35.30
C LYS A 114 -16.44 -0.79 -35.61
N LEU A 115 -17.03 -1.45 -34.61
CA LEU A 115 -18.27 -2.20 -34.79
C LEU A 115 -19.46 -1.27 -35.04
N LEU A 116 -19.52 -0.14 -34.34
CA LEU A 116 -20.60 0.83 -34.48
C LEU A 116 -20.56 1.53 -35.85
N GLU A 117 -19.37 1.95 -36.31
CA GLU A 117 -19.16 2.50 -37.66
C GLU A 117 -19.64 1.53 -38.76
N LYS A 118 -19.44 0.22 -38.56
CA LYS A 118 -19.87 -0.80 -39.53
C LYS A 118 -21.37 -1.05 -39.49
N ALA A 119 -21.98 -1.03 -38.30
CA ALA A 119 -23.41 -1.26 -38.12
C ALA A 119 -24.27 -0.06 -38.55
N PHE A 120 -23.75 1.16 -38.37
CA PHE A 120 -24.39 2.41 -38.77
C PHE A 120 -23.42 3.19 -39.67
N PRO A 121 -23.35 2.86 -40.97
CA PRO A 121 -22.55 3.66 -41.89
C PRO A 121 -23.00 5.12 -41.80
N PRO A 122 -22.07 6.09 -41.72
CA PRO A 122 -22.44 7.49 -41.64
C PRO A 122 -23.30 7.86 -42.85
N PHE A 123 -24.54 8.27 -42.58
CA PHE A 123 -25.42 8.80 -43.60
C PHE A 123 -24.82 10.14 -44.06
N HIS A 124 -24.04 10.11 -45.14
CA HIS A 124 -23.53 11.30 -45.80
C HIS A 124 -24.68 11.93 -46.59
N GLY A 125 -25.65 12.48 -45.88
CA GLY A 125 -26.62 13.40 -46.46
C GLY A 125 -25.91 14.69 -46.79
N HIS A 126 -25.41 14.83 -48.02
CA HIS A 126 -25.03 16.15 -48.51
C HIS A 126 -26.30 16.99 -48.55
N ILE A 127 -26.38 18.02 -47.71
CA ILE A 127 -27.44 19.03 -47.84
C ILE A 127 -27.19 19.71 -49.19
N HIS A 128 -28.01 19.40 -50.20
CA HIS A 128 -28.00 20.13 -51.45
C HIS A 128 -28.65 21.49 -51.16
N LEU A 129 -27.83 22.43 -50.68
CA LEU A 129 -28.26 23.81 -50.60
C LEU A 129 -28.69 24.22 -52.01
N TYR A 130 -29.96 24.56 -52.13
CA TYR A 130 -30.54 25.08 -53.37
C TYR A 130 -29.69 26.28 -53.79
N ASN A 131 -28.85 26.06 -54.80
CA ASN A 131 -28.09 27.11 -55.44
C ASN A 131 -28.89 27.54 -56.66
N PRO A 132 -29.55 28.72 -56.64
CA PRO A 132 -30.38 29.18 -57.75
C PRO A 132 -29.58 29.41 -59.04
N ASP A 133 -28.25 29.43 -58.96
CA ASP A 133 -27.36 29.80 -60.05
C ASP A 133 -26.81 28.59 -60.81
N LYS A 134 -27.06 27.36 -60.33
CA LYS A 134 -26.61 26.13 -61.00
C LYS A 134 -27.65 25.69 -62.04
N PRO A 135 -27.29 25.58 -63.33
CA PRO A 135 -28.20 25.02 -64.33
C PRO A 135 -28.50 23.56 -63.99
N HIS A 136 -29.78 23.22 -63.91
CA HIS A 136 -30.24 21.84 -63.75
C HIS A 136 -29.88 21.04 -65.02
N SER A 137 -28.97 20.05 -64.90
CA SER A 137 -28.80 19.03 -65.94
C SER A 137 -30.06 18.18 -65.95
N HIS A 138 -30.95 18.43 -66.91
CA HIS A 138 -32.03 17.51 -67.23
C HIS A 138 -31.42 16.38 -68.05
N ASP A 139 -31.07 15.29 -67.38
CA ASP A 139 -30.71 14.05 -68.04
C ASP A 139 -32.01 13.47 -68.65
N HIS A 140 -32.16 13.63 -69.96
CA HIS A 140 -33.23 13.01 -70.73
C HIS A 140 -33.04 11.48 -70.70
N HIS A 141 -33.76 10.79 -69.83
CA HIS A 141 -33.94 9.34 -69.96
C HIS A 141 -34.81 9.07 -71.20
N THR A 142 -34.19 8.63 -72.29
CA THR A 142 -34.89 8.02 -73.42
C THR A 142 -35.32 6.61 -73.01
N ASP A 143 -36.60 6.42 -72.71
CA ASP A 143 -37.23 5.10 -72.68
C ASP A 143 -37.24 4.55 -74.10
N GLN A 144 -36.27 3.69 -74.44
CA GLN A 144 -36.38 2.81 -75.61
C GLN A 144 -37.05 1.51 -75.17
N HIS A 145 -38.37 1.48 -75.31
CA HIS A 145 -39.13 0.25 -75.50
C HIS A 145 -38.96 -0.21 -76.96
N HIS A 146 -38.25 -1.32 -77.18
CA HIS A 146 -38.58 -2.47 -78.05
C HIS A 146 -37.37 -3.41 -78.19
#